data_AF-A0A855VPN7-F1
#
_entry.id   AF-A0A855VPN7-F1
#
_cell.length_a   1.000
_cell.length_b   1.000
_cell.length_c   1.000
_cell.angle_alpha   90.00
_cell.angle_beta   90.00
_cell.angle_gamma   90.00
#
_symmetry.space_group_name_H-M   'P 1'
#
loop_
_entity.id
_entity.type
_entity.pdbx_description
1 polymer ?
#
loop_
_entity_poly.entity_id
_entity_poly.type
_entity_poly.pdbx_seq_one_letter_code
_entity_poly.pdbx_strand_id
1 'polypeptide(L)'
;MKEFEWHIKTILETKITEGKRALIVEGKTDELVFTQLLKKVDPQWETNWVLAEVGGKRNVVEILSKQSDWLGIVDRDEWDDAQLSQRQQQLPNLLVLPRFCIENYLVVPSELLPGLPPKQRAKLPSESAAAIEAITSSITANLESWIQFGTAWAIINPLWDELRLLGFNRDLLDPQQVITEPGFLAHCERWHAHLDPAVLLQRYQSKLAEIRDLPVDEQLRKIVHGKKFYKAVVTPAFMQLLTITKAISVDVWFREMPVPTDLDFIWHEMNLPVEEN
;
A
#
# COMPACT_ATOMS: atom_id res chain seq x y z
N MET A 1 -22.41 1.46 17.89
CA MET A 1 -21.93 0.68 16.74
C MET A 1 -20.56 1.23 16.40
N LYS A 2 -19.54 0.38 16.45
CA LYS A 2 -18.18 0.77 16.03
C LYS A 2 -18.18 0.98 14.52
N GLU A 3 -17.27 1.79 14.01
CA GLU A 3 -17.21 2.17 12.59
C GLU A 3 -17.16 0.95 11.65
N PHE A 4 -16.30 -0.03 11.95
CA PHE A 4 -16.20 -1.26 11.15
C PHE A 4 -17.51 -2.08 11.11
N GLU A 5 -18.31 -2.06 12.19
CA GLU A 5 -19.61 -2.78 12.23
C GLU A 5 -20.60 -2.16 11.25
N TRP A 6 -20.54 -0.83 11.07
CA TRP A 6 -21.35 -0.13 10.07
C TRP A 6 -20.95 -0.53 8.64
N HIS A 7 -19.66 -0.68 8.36
CA HIS A 7 -19.17 -1.14 7.06
C HIS A 7 -19.66 -2.57 6.75
N ILE A 8 -19.53 -3.50 7.70
CA ILE A 8 -20.02 -4.89 7.54
C ILE A 8 -21.50 -4.88 7.21
N LYS A 9 -22.30 -4.18 8.03
CA LYS A 9 -23.75 -4.08 7.83
C LYS A 9 -24.08 -3.51 6.46
N THR A 10 -23.44 -2.42 6.05
CA THR A 10 -23.69 -1.76 4.77
C THR A 10 -23.37 -2.71 3.61
N ILE A 11 -22.22 -3.40 3.63
CA ILE A 11 -21.84 -4.33 2.56
C ILE A 11 -22.82 -5.50 2.48
N LEU A 12 -23.17 -6.11 3.62
CA LEU A 12 -24.12 -7.23 3.68
C LEU A 12 -25.51 -6.83 3.17
N GLU A 13 -26.01 -5.65 3.55
CA GLU A 13 -27.37 -5.22 3.23
C GLU A 13 -27.52 -4.62 1.83
N THR A 14 -26.47 -3.97 1.30
CA THR A 14 -26.57 -3.18 0.06
C THR A 14 -25.81 -3.74 -1.12
N LYS A 15 -24.81 -4.61 -0.90
CA LYS A 15 -23.94 -5.10 -1.97
C LYS A 15 -23.94 -6.62 -2.11
N ILE A 16 -23.93 -7.37 -1.01
CA ILE A 16 -23.88 -8.84 -1.05
C ILE A 16 -25.29 -9.39 -1.35
N THR A 17 -25.42 -9.99 -2.53
CA THR A 17 -26.54 -10.89 -2.86
C THR A 17 -26.14 -12.34 -2.57
N GLU A 18 -27.12 -13.25 -2.55
CA GLU A 18 -26.88 -14.68 -2.28
C GLU A 18 -25.72 -15.24 -3.15
N GLY A 19 -24.76 -15.89 -2.50
CA GLY A 19 -23.60 -16.53 -3.14
C GLY A 19 -22.37 -15.63 -3.37
N LYS A 20 -22.45 -14.31 -3.17
CA LYS A 20 -21.29 -13.41 -3.35
C LYS A 20 -20.40 -13.31 -2.10
N ARG A 21 -19.10 -13.14 -2.32
CA ARG A 21 -18.09 -12.82 -1.29
C ARG A 21 -17.63 -11.36 -1.41
N ALA A 22 -17.09 -10.78 -0.34
CA ALA A 22 -16.51 -9.44 -0.40
C ALA A 22 -14.99 -9.48 -0.51
N LEU A 23 -14.46 -8.59 -1.35
CA LEU A 23 -13.10 -8.09 -1.32
C LEU A 23 -13.16 -6.66 -0.77
N ILE A 24 -12.52 -6.41 0.37
CA ILE A 24 -12.45 -5.07 0.98
C ILE A 24 -11.08 -4.45 0.83
N VAL A 25 -11.04 -3.12 0.70
CA VAL A 25 -9.81 -2.35 0.51
C VAL A 25 -9.82 -1.13 1.41
N GLU A 26 -8.65 -0.52 1.63
CA GLU A 26 -8.51 0.58 2.57
C GLU A 26 -9.29 1.83 2.16
N GLY A 27 -9.13 2.28 0.92
CA GLY A 27 -9.66 3.56 0.49
C GLY A 27 -10.27 3.57 -0.91
N LYS A 28 -10.81 4.73 -1.26
CA LYS A 28 -11.49 4.96 -2.55
C LYS A 28 -10.55 4.82 -3.74
N THR A 29 -9.28 5.20 -3.61
CA THR A 29 -8.30 5.03 -4.69
C THR A 29 -8.12 3.54 -4.97
N ASP A 30 -7.97 2.73 -3.93
CA ASP A 30 -7.82 1.28 -4.04
C ASP A 30 -9.04 0.63 -4.69
N GLU A 31 -10.26 0.99 -4.25
CA GLU A 31 -11.50 0.47 -4.84
C GLU A 31 -11.56 0.79 -6.34
N LEU A 32 -11.21 2.02 -6.70
CA LEU A 32 -11.17 2.47 -8.09
C LEU A 32 -10.10 1.74 -8.92
N VAL A 33 -8.91 1.51 -8.36
CA VAL A 33 -7.81 0.79 -9.03
C VAL A 33 -8.18 -0.68 -9.23
N PHE A 34 -8.58 -1.37 -8.16
CA PHE A 34 -8.94 -2.78 -8.22
C PHE A 34 -10.14 -3.02 -9.13
N THR A 35 -11.08 -2.08 -9.22
CA THR A 35 -12.16 -2.15 -10.22
C THR A 35 -11.61 -2.20 -11.66
N GLN A 36 -10.58 -1.42 -12.00
CA GLN A 36 -9.98 -1.46 -13.35
C GLN A 36 -9.19 -2.74 -13.59
N LEU A 37 -8.46 -3.23 -12.58
CA LEU A 37 -7.68 -4.46 -12.68
C LEU A 37 -8.58 -5.69 -12.82
N LEU A 38 -9.59 -5.82 -11.96
CA LEU A 38 -10.53 -6.94 -11.99
C LEU A 38 -11.29 -7.04 -13.31
N LYS A 39 -11.68 -5.91 -13.92
CA LYS A 39 -12.31 -5.90 -15.25
C LYS A 39 -11.42 -6.46 -16.36
N LYS A 40 -10.09 -6.39 -16.20
CA LYS A 40 -9.14 -6.96 -17.15
C LYS A 40 -8.87 -8.44 -16.87
N VAL A 41 -8.82 -8.83 -15.59
CA VAL A 41 -8.60 -10.21 -15.15
C VAL A 41 -9.81 -11.08 -15.48
N ASP A 42 -11.00 -10.65 -15.09
CA ASP A 42 -12.26 -11.35 -15.38
C ASP A 42 -13.38 -10.32 -15.54
N PRO A 43 -13.88 -10.05 -16.76
CA PRO A 43 -15.01 -9.13 -16.98
C PRO A 43 -16.29 -9.48 -16.21
N GLN A 44 -16.42 -10.71 -15.70
CA GLN A 44 -17.56 -11.21 -14.94
C GLN A 44 -17.29 -11.35 -13.43
N TRP A 45 -16.18 -10.81 -12.92
CA TRP A 45 -15.79 -10.92 -11.50
C TRP A 45 -16.93 -10.53 -10.54
N GLU A 46 -17.73 -9.51 -10.92
CA GLU A 46 -18.87 -9.00 -10.14
C GLU A 46 -19.98 -10.03 -9.93
N THR A 47 -20.01 -11.14 -10.68
CA THR A 47 -20.98 -12.24 -10.48
C THR A 47 -20.78 -12.92 -9.12
N ASN A 48 -19.51 -13.09 -8.70
CA ASN A 48 -19.17 -13.84 -7.48
C ASN A 48 -18.62 -12.95 -6.37
N TRP A 49 -18.22 -11.72 -6.70
CA TRP A 49 -17.53 -10.83 -5.78
C TRP A 49 -18.16 -9.45 -5.70
N VAL A 50 -17.96 -8.82 -4.55
CA VAL A 50 -18.24 -7.41 -4.28
C VAL A 50 -16.93 -6.75 -3.88
N LEU A 51 -16.62 -5.58 -4.44
CA LEU A 51 -15.52 -4.72 -4.00
C LEU A 51 -16.06 -3.56 -3.15
N ALA A 52 -15.38 -3.24 -2.04
CA ALA A 52 -15.75 -2.11 -1.19
C ALA A 52 -14.55 -1.50 -0.44
N GLU A 53 -14.47 -0.17 -0.42
CA GLU A 53 -13.60 0.54 0.53
C GLU A 53 -14.21 0.59 1.94
N VAL A 54 -13.36 0.54 2.96
CA VAL A 54 -13.78 0.51 4.37
C VAL A 54 -13.11 1.57 5.24
N GLY A 55 -12.57 2.64 4.66
CA GLY A 55 -12.04 3.77 5.42
C GLY A 55 -10.73 3.51 6.20
N GLY A 56 -9.91 2.57 5.75
CA GLY A 56 -8.51 2.40 6.20
C GLY A 56 -8.15 1.01 6.72
N LYS A 57 -6.83 0.76 6.80
CA LYS A 57 -6.22 -0.51 7.24
C LYS A 57 -6.83 -1.12 8.50
N ARG A 58 -7.08 -0.29 9.51
CA ARG A 58 -7.65 -0.73 10.79
C ARG A 58 -9.02 -1.39 10.60
N ASN A 59 -9.88 -0.78 9.81
CA ASN A 59 -11.22 -1.32 9.55
C ASN A 59 -11.13 -2.61 8.74
N VAL A 60 -10.19 -2.72 7.78
CA VAL A 60 -9.94 -3.99 7.07
C VAL A 60 -9.64 -5.11 8.08
N VAL A 61 -8.65 -4.92 8.95
CA VAL A 61 -8.26 -5.91 9.97
C VAL A 61 -9.42 -6.25 10.91
N GLU A 62 -10.13 -5.26 11.42
CA GLU A 62 -11.27 -5.47 12.33
C GLU A 62 -12.41 -6.23 11.64
N ILE A 63 -12.69 -5.95 10.36
CA ILE A 63 -13.72 -6.66 9.57
C ILE A 63 -13.33 -8.11 9.31
N LEU A 64 -12.10 -8.37 8.85
CA LEU A 64 -11.65 -9.74 8.54
C LEU A 64 -11.65 -10.65 9.79
N SER A 65 -11.45 -10.08 10.99
CA SER A 65 -11.60 -10.82 12.25
C SER A 65 -13.02 -11.29 12.54
N LYS A 66 -14.02 -10.73 11.85
CA LYS A 66 -15.45 -11.06 11.99
C LYS A 66 -16.03 -11.77 10.77
N GLN A 67 -15.43 -11.58 9.59
CA GLN A 67 -15.88 -12.14 8.31
C GLN A 67 -14.72 -12.93 7.69
N SER A 68 -14.55 -14.18 8.14
CA SER A 68 -13.43 -15.04 7.72
C SER A 68 -13.52 -15.51 6.26
N ASP A 69 -14.70 -15.40 5.65
CA ASP A 69 -14.99 -15.74 4.26
C ASP A 69 -14.78 -14.55 3.31
N TRP A 70 -14.54 -13.34 3.82
CA TRP A 70 -14.19 -12.16 3.02
C TRP A 70 -12.68 -12.11 2.80
N LEU A 71 -12.23 -11.42 1.76
CA LEU A 71 -10.82 -11.09 1.55
C LEU A 71 -10.61 -9.60 1.81
N GLY A 72 -9.43 -9.21 2.29
CA GLY A 72 -9.09 -7.80 2.45
C GLY A 72 -7.68 -7.48 1.99
N ILE A 73 -7.50 -6.38 1.26
CA ILE A 73 -6.21 -5.92 0.78
C ILE A 73 -5.77 -4.68 1.55
N VAL A 74 -4.49 -4.66 1.92
CA VAL A 74 -3.85 -3.52 2.61
C VAL A 74 -2.48 -3.18 2.02
N ASP A 75 -2.10 -1.92 2.18
CA ASP A 75 -0.77 -1.40 1.87
C ASP A 75 0.30 -1.98 2.82
N ARG A 76 1.54 -2.05 2.34
CA ARG A 76 2.69 -2.52 3.14
C ARG A 76 3.26 -1.42 4.06
N ASP A 77 3.02 -0.17 3.72
CA ASP A 77 3.64 1.07 4.23
C ASP A 77 3.70 1.27 5.77
N GLU A 78 2.85 0.61 6.54
CA GLU A 78 2.76 0.82 7.99
C GLU A 78 3.44 -0.26 8.84
N TRP A 79 3.64 -1.46 8.29
CA TRP A 79 4.05 -2.63 9.07
C TRP A 79 5.38 -3.19 8.61
N ASP A 80 6.20 -3.62 9.58
CA ASP A 80 7.41 -4.37 9.29
C ASP A 80 7.10 -5.85 8.94
N ASP A 81 8.10 -6.57 8.45
CA ASP A 81 7.95 -7.96 7.98
C ASP A 81 7.49 -8.92 9.09
N ALA A 82 7.87 -8.66 10.34
CA ALA A 82 7.46 -9.48 11.48
C ALA A 82 5.99 -9.24 11.82
N GLN A 83 5.56 -7.98 11.84
CA GLN A 83 4.18 -7.55 12.03
C GLN A 83 3.27 -8.08 10.93
N LEU A 84 3.73 -8.07 9.68
CA LEU A 84 3.03 -8.63 8.53
C LEU A 84 2.83 -10.13 8.69
N SER A 85 3.92 -10.85 8.95
CA SER A 85 3.89 -12.31 9.12
C SER A 85 2.92 -12.72 10.24
N GLN A 86 2.97 -12.03 11.38
CA GLN A 86 2.07 -12.31 12.50
C GLN A 86 0.61 -12.06 12.14
N ARG A 87 0.30 -10.95 11.45
CA ARG A 87 -1.08 -10.60 11.07
C ARG A 87 -1.65 -11.56 10.05
N GLN A 88 -0.87 -11.95 9.04
CA GLN A 88 -1.31 -12.92 8.03
C GLN A 88 -1.50 -14.33 8.61
N GLN A 89 -0.74 -14.71 9.65
CA GLN A 89 -1.00 -15.94 10.40
C GLN A 89 -2.33 -15.89 11.18
N GLN A 90 -2.69 -14.72 11.72
CA GLN A 90 -3.94 -14.53 12.47
C GLN A 90 -5.16 -14.34 11.56
N LEU A 91 -4.95 -13.75 10.38
CA LEU A 91 -5.96 -13.44 9.39
C LEU A 91 -5.49 -13.99 8.03
N PRO A 92 -5.71 -15.29 7.75
CA PRO A 92 -5.29 -15.90 6.48
C PRO A 92 -5.92 -15.25 5.24
N ASN A 93 -7.04 -14.54 5.43
CA ASN A 93 -7.75 -13.80 4.40
C ASN A 93 -7.27 -12.33 4.25
N LEU A 94 -6.19 -11.94 4.93
CA LEU A 94 -5.52 -10.65 4.79
C LEU A 94 -4.43 -10.73 3.71
N LEU A 95 -4.64 -9.98 2.65
CA LEU A 95 -3.74 -9.85 1.50
C LEU A 95 -2.96 -8.55 1.64
N VAL A 96 -1.63 -8.63 1.63
CA VAL A 96 -0.76 -7.45 1.75
C VAL A 96 -0.14 -7.20 0.39
N LEU A 97 -0.17 -5.95 -0.08
CA LEU A 97 0.47 -5.60 -1.34
C LEU A 97 1.98 -5.91 -1.31
N PRO A 98 2.55 -6.41 -2.43
CA PRO A 98 3.98 -6.71 -2.51
C PRO A 98 4.83 -5.43 -2.58
N ARG A 99 4.22 -4.32 -2.97
CA ARG A 99 4.83 -2.98 -3.05
C ARG A 99 4.43 -2.12 -1.86
N PHE A 100 5.08 -0.97 -1.70
CA PHE A 100 4.84 -0.07 -0.57
C PHE A 100 3.36 0.33 -0.44
N CYS A 101 2.73 0.80 -1.52
CA CYS A 101 1.28 1.00 -1.63
C CYS A 101 0.82 0.83 -3.08
N ILE A 102 -0.49 0.97 -3.35
CA ILE A 102 -1.03 0.84 -4.72
C ILE A 102 -0.45 1.87 -5.70
N GLU A 103 -0.10 3.08 -5.26
CA GLU A 103 0.53 4.06 -6.17
C GLU A 103 1.93 3.65 -6.63
N ASN A 104 2.59 2.68 -5.99
CA ASN A 104 3.90 2.17 -6.41
C ASN A 104 3.87 1.34 -7.71
N TYR A 105 2.71 1.09 -8.29
CA TYR A 105 2.58 0.60 -9.67
C TYR A 105 2.73 1.71 -10.71
N LEU A 106 2.73 2.98 -10.28
CA LEU A 106 2.84 4.16 -11.13
C LEU A 106 4.14 4.94 -10.89
N VAL A 107 5.18 4.31 -10.34
CA VAL A 107 6.46 4.99 -10.05
C VAL A 107 7.65 4.38 -10.79
N VAL A 108 7.49 3.19 -11.37
CA VAL A 108 8.57 2.46 -12.04
C VAL A 108 8.62 2.87 -13.52
N PRO A 109 9.71 3.50 -14.00
CA PRO A 109 9.79 4.01 -15.37
C PRO A 109 9.51 2.97 -16.46
N SER A 110 10.02 1.75 -16.29
CA SER A 110 9.87 0.64 -17.23
C SER A 110 8.41 0.17 -17.38
N GLU A 111 7.60 0.32 -16.33
CA GLU A 111 6.18 -0.07 -16.30
C GLU A 111 5.23 1.05 -16.76
N LEU A 112 5.68 2.30 -16.67
CA LEU A 112 4.85 3.46 -16.99
C LEU A 112 4.62 3.65 -18.49
N LEU A 113 5.60 3.35 -19.35
CA LEU A 113 5.43 3.53 -20.79
C LEU A 113 4.27 2.66 -21.35
N PRO A 114 4.17 1.35 -21.02
CA PRO A 114 3.00 0.53 -21.35
C PRO A 114 1.67 1.00 -20.73
N GLY A 115 1.72 1.75 -19.63
CA GLY A 115 0.53 2.31 -18.96
C GLY A 115 0.00 3.62 -19.53
N LEU A 116 0.74 4.25 -20.45
CA LEU A 116 0.30 5.53 -21.01
C LEU A 116 -0.92 5.34 -21.94
N PRO A 117 -1.94 6.21 -21.85
CA PRO A 117 -3.03 6.22 -22.81
C PRO A 117 -2.50 6.38 -24.25
N PRO A 118 -3.07 5.69 -25.25
CA PRO A 118 -2.53 5.68 -26.62
C PRO A 118 -2.28 7.08 -27.20
N LYS A 119 -3.20 8.03 -26.94
CA LYS A 119 -3.06 9.43 -27.38
C LYS A 119 -1.88 10.17 -26.75
N GLN A 120 -1.51 9.82 -25.52
CA GLN A 120 -0.37 10.43 -24.84
C GLN A 120 0.93 9.73 -25.24
N ARG A 121 0.90 8.39 -25.36
CA ARG A 121 2.04 7.61 -25.84
C ARG A 121 2.52 8.08 -27.23
N ALA A 122 1.58 8.41 -28.13
CA ALA A 122 1.89 8.94 -29.46
C ALA A 122 2.61 10.31 -29.47
N LYS A 123 2.68 11.01 -28.33
CA LYS A 123 3.43 12.28 -28.20
C LYS A 123 4.88 12.07 -27.81
N LEU A 124 5.25 10.88 -27.34
CA LEU A 124 6.63 10.55 -27.02
C LEU A 124 7.39 10.19 -28.30
N PRO A 125 8.73 10.32 -28.29
CA PRO A 125 9.57 9.87 -29.41
C PRO A 125 9.24 8.41 -29.79
N SER A 126 9.28 8.11 -31.08
CA SER A 126 8.96 6.78 -31.63
C SER A 126 9.96 5.69 -31.21
N GLU A 127 11.11 6.06 -30.68
CA GLU A 127 12.10 5.14 -30.12
C GLU A 127 11.80 4.89 -28.65
N SER A 128 11.38 3.66 -28.33
CA SER A 128 11.06 3.24 -26.96
C SER A 128 12.22 3.47 -25.99
N ALA A 129 13.46 3.28 -26.43
CA ALA A 129 14.65 3.49 -25.60
C ALA A 129 14.82 4.95 -25.16
N ALA A 130 14.74 5.91 -26.09
CA ALA A 130 14.86 7.34 -25.78
C ALA A 130 13.69 7.84 -24.92
N ALA A 131 12.47 7.35 -25.19
CA ALA A 131 11.31 7.65 -24.36
C ALA A 131 11.46 7.13 -22.93
N ILE A 132 11.93 5.89 -22.76
CA ILE A 132 12.21 5.28 -21.44
C ILE A 132 13.31 6.07 -20.72
N GLU A 133 14.38 6.46 -21.41
CA GLU A 133 15.47 7.24 -20.81
C GLU A 133 14.99 8.63 -20.33
N ALA A 134 14.16 9.32 -21.12
CA ALA A 134 13.60 10.61 -20.73
C ALA A 134 12.67 10.50 -19.50
N ILE A 135 11.83 9.45 -19.46
CA ILE A 135 10.96 9.15 -18.31
C ILE A 135 11.83 8.82 -17.09
N THR A 136 12.79 7.92 -17.24
CA THR A 136 13.69 7.48 -16.18
C THR A 136 14.42 8.67 -15.59
N SER A 137 15.11 9.45 -16.42
CA SER A 137 15.88 10.63 -15.98
C SER A 137 15.01 11.62 -15.20
N SER A 138 13.77 11.86 -15.66
CA SER A 138 12.86 12.79 -14.98
C SER A 138 12.37 12.27 -13.63
N ILE A 139 12.09 10.96 -13.54
CA ILE A 139 11.57 10.33 -12.32
C ILE A 139 12.68 10.10 -11.30
N THR A 140 13.88 9.70 -11.73
CA THR A 140 14.96 9.29 -10.82
C THR A 140 15.93 10.42 -10.46
N ALA A 141 15.75 11.64 -10.99
CA ALA A 141 16.65 12.78 -10.78
C ALA A 141 17.00 13.04 -9.30
N ASN A 142 16.02 12.88 -8.40
CA ASN A 142 16.18 13.09 -6.95
C ASN A 142 15.84 11.85 -6.13
N LEU A 143 16.03 10.64 -6.70
CA LEU A 143 15.60 9.39 -6.09
C LEU A 143 16.20 9.17 -4.69
N GLU A 144 17.47 9.49 -4.49
CA GLU A 144 18.16 9.32 -3.20
C GLU A 144 17.44 10.01 -2.04
N SER A 145 16.95 11.24 -2.22
CA SER A 145 16.18 11.95 -1.19
C SER A 145 14.87 11.24 -0.85
N TRP A 146 14.24 10.61 -1.84
CA TRP A 146 13.01 9.83 -1.65
C TRP A 146 13.27 8.48 -0.98
N ILE A 147 14.43 7.87 -1.23
CA ILE A 147 14.89 6.68 -0.51
C ILE A 147 15.11 7.01 0.96
N GLN A 148 15.79 8.12 1.27
CA GLN A 148 15.99 8.56 2.66
C GLN A 148 14.66 8.84 3.35
N PHE A 149 13.75 9.55 2.68
CA PHE A 149 12.42 9.83 3.20
C PHE A 149 11.61 8.55 3.46
N GLY A 150 11.59 7.62 2.51
CA GLY A 150 10.92 6.33 2.65
C GLY A 150 11.53 5.45 3.74
N THR A 151 12.86 5.50 3.88
CA THR A 151 13.58 4.79 4.96
C THR A 151 13.19 5.35 6.32
N ALA A 152 13.16 6.68 6.47
CA ALA A 152 12.71 7.31 7.71
C ALA A 152 11.26 6.92 8.03
N TRP A 153 10.38 6.91 7.03
CA TRP A 153 9.01 6.44 7.19
C TRP A 153 8.94 5.00 7.71
N ALA A 154 9.65 4.07 7.07
CA ALA A 154 9.67 2.65 7.44
C ALA A 154 10.22 2.39 8.85
N ILE A 155 11.05 3.28 9.40
CA ILE A 155 11.54 3.18 10.79
C ILE A 155 10.57 3.83 11.78
N ILE A 156 10.04 5.01 11.45
CA ILE A 156 9.25 5.79 12.41
C ILE A 156 7.80 5.30 12.51
N ASN A 157 7.19 4.92 11.39
CA ASN A 157 5.76 4.59 11.36
C ASN A 157 5.41 3.36 12.24
N PRO A 158 6.19 2.27 12.23
CA PRO A 158 5.93 1.12 13.10
C PRO A 158 6.07 1.41 14.60
N LEU A 159 6.84 2.45 15.00
CA LEU A 159 7.10 2.75 16.42
C LEU A 159 5.82 3.00 17.22
N TRP A 160 4.77 3.54 16.59
CA TRP A 160 3.50 3.73 17.30
C TRP A 160 2.89 2.40 17.75
N ASP A 161 2.82 1.42 16.87
CA ASP A 161 2.32 0.08 17.18
C ASP A 161 3.26 -0.64 18.15
N GLU A 162 4.57 -0.53 17.96
CA GLU A 162 5.58 -1.08 18.88
C GLU A 162 5.41 -0.51 20.30
N LEU A 163 5.24 0.82 20.44
CA LEU A 163 4.98 1.47 21.73
C LEU A 163 3.65 1.01 22.36
N ARG A 164 2.58 0.87 21.57
CA ARG A 164 1.30 0.37 22.08
C ARG A 164 1.40 -1.06 22.58
N LEU A 165 2.20 -1.91 21.95
CA LEU A 165 2.49 -3.27 22.43
C LEU A 165 3.25 -3.24 23.77
N LEU A 166 4.10 -2.23 23.99
CA LEU A 166 4.76 -1.96 25.27
C LEU A 166 3.84 -1.27 26.30
N GLY A 167 2.53 -1.23 26.05
CA GLY A 167 1.54 -0.68 26.98
C GLY A 167 1.38 0.84 26.92
N PHE A 168 2.01 1.52 25.96
CA PHE A 168 1.87 2.97 25.80
C PHE A 168 0.40 3.37 25.68
N ASN A 169 0.00 4.38 26.46
CA ASN A 169 -1.37 4.88 26.61
C ASN A 169 -2.34 3.87 27.27
N ARG A 170 -2.38 2.60 26.83
CA ARG A 170 -3.34 1.59 27.31
C ARG A 170 -3.18 1.24 28.79
N ASP A 171 -1.99 0.83 29.20
CA ASP A 171 -1.81 0.24 30.53
C ASP A 171 -1.90 1.32 31.62
N LEU A 172 -1.40 2.54 31.34
CA LEU A 172 -1.45 3.65 32.29
C LEU A 172 -2.83 4.31 32.43
N LEU A 173 -3.70 4.15 31.44
CA LEU A 173 -5.05 4.75 31.45
C LEU A 173 -6.14 3.73 31.79
N ASP A 174 -5.76 2.51 32.20
CA ASP A 174 -6.70 1.51 32.68
C ASP A 174 -7.15 1.86 34.11
N PRO A 175 -8.42 2.26 34.33
CA PRO A 175 -8.91 2.65 35.66
C PRO A 175 -8.95 1.47 36.64
N GLN A 176 -8.78 0.24 36.17
CA GLN A 176 -8.70 -0.96 37.02
C GLN A 176 -7.27 -1.25 37.50
N GLN A 177 -6.26 -0.58 36.92
CA GLN A 177 -4.87 -0.75 37.31
C GLN A 177 -4.46 0.36 38.29
N VAL A 178 -4.04 -0.04 39.49
CA VAL A 178 -3.38 0.88 40.43
C VAL A 178 -1.89 0.90 40.10
N ILE A 179 -1.43 2.02 39.54
CA ILE A 179 -0.02 2.19 39.17
C ILE A 179 0.67 3.02 40.25
N THR A 180 1.64 2.41 40.91
CA THR A 180 2.51 3.09 41.86
C THR A 180 3.54 3.95 41.14
N GLU A 181 4.15 4.89 41.84
CA GLU A 181 5.22 5.73 41.29
C GLU A 181 6.39 4.91 40.69
N PRO A 182 6.92 3.85 41.36
CA PRO A 182 7.90 2.96 40.73
C PRO A 182 7.39 2.25 39.47
N GLY A 183 6.10 1.86 39.46
CA GLY A 183 5.47 1.23 38.30
C GLY A 183 5.38 2.18 37.12
N PHE A 184 4.97 3.43 37.35
CA PHE A 184 4.93 4.48 36.34
C PHE A 184 6.32 4.72 35.72
N LEU A 185 7.34 4.88 36.57
CA LEU A 185 8.73 5.07 36.09
C LEU A 185 9.19 3.90 35.23
N ALA A 186 8.90 2.66 35.62
CA ALA A 186 9.26 1.48 34.84
C ALA A 186 8.59 1.43 33.45
N HIS A 187 7.34 1.92 33.31
CA HIS A 187 6.72 2.08 31.98
C HIS A 187 7.46 3.13 31.14
N CYS A 188 7.76 4.30 31.72
CA CYS A 188 8.48 5.36 31.05
C CYS A 188 9.89 4.92 30.60
N GLU A 189 10.62 4.19 31.44
CA GLU A 189 11.94 3.66 31.10
C GLU A 189 11.88 2.65 29.95
N ARG A 190 10.86 1.79 29.90
CA ARG A 190 10.68 0.86 28.77
C ARG A 190 10.44 1.59 27.46
N TRP A 191 9.59 2.62 27.45
CA TRP A 191 9.34 3.41 26.24
C TRP A 191 10.57 4.23 25.85
N HIS A 192 11.29 4.81 26.82
CA HIS A 192 12.54 5.53 26.58
C HIS A 192 13.61 4.63 25.96
N ALA A 193 13.83 3.43 26.53
CA ALA A 193 14.78 2.47 25.99
C ALA A 193 14.41 2.02 24.57
N HIS A 194 13.10 1.86 24.30
CA HIS A 194 12.63 1.52 22.97
C HIS A 194 12.85 2.64 21.92
N LEU A 195 12.87 3.89 22.37
CA LEU A 195 13.12 5.09 21.54
C LEU A 195 14.59 5.55 21.58
N ASP A 196 15.52 4.69 21.99
CA ASP A 196 16.94 5.02 22.03
C ASP A 196 17.43 5.51 20.64
N PRO A 197 17.91 6.77 20.55
CA PRO A 197 18.37 7.35 19.28
C PRO A 197 19.46 6.53 18.60
N ALA A 198 20.36 5.88 19.34
CA ALA A 198 21.43 5.08 18.77
C ALA A 198 20.87 3.83 18.07
N VAL A 199 19.89 3.18 18.69
CA VAL A 199 19.21 2.01 18.13
C VAL A 199 18.40 2.40 16.89
N LEU A 200 17.64 3.50 16.96
CA LEU A 200 16.86 4.00 15.82
C LEU A 200 17.75 4.40 14.64
N LEU A 201 18.89 5.06 14.92
CA LEU A 201 19.87 5.41 13.89
C LEU A 201 20.46 4.15 13.23
N GLN A 202 20.77 3.12 14.02
CA GLN A 202 21.26 1.85 13.48
C GLN A 202 20.22 1.16 12.59
N ARG A 203 18.93 1.13 13.01
CA ARG A 203 17.82 0.61 12.19
C ARG A 203 17.73 1.36 10.85
N TYR A 204 17.77 2.70 10.90
CA TYR A 204 17.73 3.55 9.72
C TYR A 204 18.91 3.30 8.77
N GLN A 205 20.14 3.28 9.29
CA GLN A 205 21.34 3.06 8.50
C GLN A 205 21.36 1.67 7.84
N SER A 206 20.94 0.65 8.58
CA SER A 206 20.86 -0.73 8.07
C SER A 206 19.84 -0.82 6.94
N LYS A 207 18.64 -0.25 7.12
CA LYS A 207 17.60 -0.23 6.09
C LYS A 207 18.02 0.57 4.87
N LEU A 208 18.67 1.71 5.07
CA LEU A 208 19.17 2.54 3.98
C LEU A 208 20.23 1.80 3.14
N ALA A 209 21.14 1.06 3.79
CA ALA A 209 22.13 0.23 3.12
C ALA A 209 21.48 -0.92 2.34
N GLU A 210 20.53 -1.64 2.95
CA GLU A 210 19.73 -2.70 2.29
C GLU A 210 19.06 -2.18 1.02
N ILE A 211 18.37 -1.04 1.09
CA ILE A 211 17.63 -0.49 -0.05
C ILE A 211 18.58 0.00 -1.14
N ARG A 212 19.69 0.65 -0.80
CA ARG A 212 20.65 1.15 -1.81
C ARG A 212 21.32 0.03 -2.60
N ASP A 213 21.40 -1.17 -2.05
CA ASP A 213 21.93 -2.35 -2.75
C ASP A 213 20.94 -2.93 -3.77
N LEU A 214 19.66 -2.56 -3.69
CA LEU A 214 18.64 -3.01 -4.64
C LEU A 214 18.76 -2.29 -5.99
N PRO A 215 18.30 -2.92 -7.10
CA PRO A 215 18.06 -2.21 -8.35
C PRO A 215 17.09 -1.04 -8.19
N VAL A 216 17.23 0.00 -9.02
CA VAL A 216 16.40 1.23 -8.95
C VAL A 216 14.90 0.93 -8.97
N ASP A 217 14.44 0.03 -9.84
CA ASP A 217 13.03 -0.35 -9.91
C ASP A 217 12.54 -0.98 -8.59
N GLU A 218 13.39 -1.77 -7.92
CA GLU A 218 13.07 -2.35 -6.62
C GLU A 218 13.07 -1.32 -5.49
N GLN A 219 13.97 -0.33 -5.54
CA GLN A 219 13.95 0.81 -4.61
C GLN A 219 12.61 1.57 -4.72
N LEU A 220 12.19 1.86 -5.95
CA LEU A 220 10.93 2.53 -6.26
C LEU A 220 9.71 1.71 -5.81
N ARG A 221 9.72 0.38 -5.99
CA ARG A 221 8.62 -0.51 -5.56
C ARG A 221 8.49 -0.62 -4.05
N LYS A 222 9.62 -0.70 -3.33
CA LYS A 222 9.64 -1.14 -1.93
C LYS A 222 9.73 -0.04 -0.88
N ILE A 223 10.49 1.02 -1.12
CA ILE A 223 10.74 2.05 -0.08
C ILE A 223 10.09 3.39 -0.38
N VAL A 224 9.93 3.73 -1.65
CA VAL A 224 9.47 5.07 -2.03
C VAL A 224 8.01 5.21 -1.65
N HIS A 225 7.68 6.29 -0.93
CA HIS A 225 6.30 6.57 -0.53
C HIS A 225 5.46 6.91 -1.77
N GLY A 226 4.80 5.91 -2.34
CA GLY A 226 4.19 5.95 -3.67
C GLY A 226 3.26 7.14 -3.88
N LYS A 227 2.31 7.37 -2.97
CA LYS A 227 1.37 8.50 -3.05
C LYS A 227 2.03 9.87 -3.12
N LYS A 228 3.04 10.13 -2.28
CA LYS A 228 3.75 11.42 -2.26
C LYS A 228 4.65 11.56 -3.48
N PHE A 229 5.35 10.49 -3.84
CA PHE A 229 6.24 10.46 -5.00
C PHE A 229 5.48 10.63 -6.32
N TYR A 230 4.36 9.92 -6.49
CA TYR A 230 3.51 10.03 -7.67
C TYR A 230 3.03 11.46 -7.89
N LYS A 231 2.59 12.13 -6.81
CA LYS A 231 2.11 13.51 -6.88
C LYS A 231 3.23 14.53 -7.11
N ALA A 232 4.38 14.35 -6.46
CA ALA A 232 5.46 15.34 -6.46
C ALA A 232 6.48 15.16 -7.59
N VAL A 233 6.60 13.95 -8.16
CA VAL A 233 7.62 13.60 -9.14
C VAL A 233 6.98 13.10 -10.43
N VAL A 234 6.23 11.99 -10.38
CA VAL A 234 5.69 11.35 -11.58
C VAL A 234 4.72 12.26 -12.32
N THR A 235 3.78 12.86 -11.60
CA THR A 235 2.76 13.74 -12.19
C THR A 235 3.40 14.95 -12.89
N PRO A 236 4.27 15.75 -12.25
CA PRO A 236 4.98 16.84 -12.93
C PRO A 236 5.83 16.37 -14.11
N ALA A 237 6.55 15.25 -13.98
CA ALA A 237 7.39 14.70 -15.04
C ALA A 237 6.58 14.42 -16.31
N PHE A 238 5.45 13.71 -16.20
CA PHE A 238 4.59 13.43 -17.35
C PHE A 238 3.87 14.66 -17.87
N MET A 239 3.47 15.60 -17.00
CA MET A 239 2.88 16.86 -17.46
C MET A 239 3.84 17.65 -18.35
N GLN A 240 5.12 17.66 -18.00
CA GLN A 240 6.18 18.29 -18.79
C GLN A 240 6.48 17.51 -20.07
N LEU A 241 6.73 16.19 -19.98
CA LEU A 241 7.10 15.35 -21.13
C LEU A 241 6.01 15.30 -22.21
N LEU A 242 4.74 15.32 -21.82
CA LEU A 242 3.58 15.20 -22.72
C LEU A 242 2.96 16.55 -23.09
N THR A 243 3.50 17.64 -22.53
CA THR A 243 2.98 19.02 -22.66
C THR A 243 1.47 19.07 -22.37
N ILE A 244 1.06 18.51 -21.23
CA ILE A 244 -0.35 18.48 -20.79
C ILE A 244 -0.54 19.34 -19.54
N THR A 245 -1.69 20.01 -19.47
CA THR A 245 -2.05 20.91 -18.35
C THR A 245 -2.83 20.24 -17.23
N LYS A 246 -3.31 19.00 -17.47
CA LYS A 246 -4.03 18.19 -16.49
C LYS A 246 -3.33 16.85 -16.33
N ALA A 247 -3.16 16.41 -15.09
CA ALA A 247 -2.62 15.10 -14.78
C ALA A 247 -3.49 13.99 -15.37
N ILE A 248 -2.85 12.91 -15.78
CA ILE A 248 -3.55 11.64 -16.07
C ILE A 248 -4.03 11.10 -14.71
N SER A 249 -5.32 10.82 -14.60
CA SER A 249 -5.90 10.30 -13.37
C SER A 249 -5.48 8.84 -13.14
N VAL A 250 -5.46 8.43 -11.88
CA VAL A 250 -5.01 7.08 -11.48
C VAL A 250 -5.86 5.99 -12.13
N ASP A 251 -7.18 6.15 -12.23
CA ASP A 251 -8.06 5.20 -12.92
C ASP A 251 -7.68 5.02 -14.39
N VAL A 252 -7.29 6.10 -15.06
CA VAL A 252 -6.89 6.05 -16.46
C VAL A 252 -5.59 5.27 -16.61
N TRP A 253 -4.61 5.50 -15.74
CA TRP A 253 -3.39 4.70 -15.73
C TRP A 253 -3.68 3.21 -15.57
N PHE A 254 -4.45 2.85 -14.54
CA PHE A 254 -4.75 1.45 -14.23
C PHE A 254 -5.66 0.77 -15.24
N ARG A 255 -6.48 1.52 -15.97
CA ARG A 255 -7.26 0.99 -17.10
C ARG A 255 -6.36 0.61 -18.28
N GLU A 256 -5.35 1.43 -18.60
CA GLU A 256 -4.54 1.26 -19.81
C GLU A 256 -3.30 0.37 -19.58
N MET A 257 -2.75 0.33 -18.37
CA MET A 257 -1.58 -0.50 -18.07
C MET A 257 -1.92 -2.01 -18.09
N PRO A 258 -0.94 -2.89 -18.36
CA PRO A 258 -1.09 -4.32 -18.13
C PRO A 258 -1.46 -4.65 -16.68
N VAL A 259 -2.08 -5.81 -16.44
CA VAL A 259 -2.27 -6.29 -15.06
C VAL A 259 -0.89 -6.64 -14.48
N PRO A 260 -0.49 -6.06 -13.33
CA PRO A 260 0.78 -6.41 -12.71
C PRO A 260 0.78 -7.86 -12.23
N THR A 261 1.80 -8.64 -12.62
CA THR A 261 1.92 -10.07 -12.30
C THR A 261 2.18 -10.34 -10.82
N ASP A 262 2.78 -9.38 -10.11
CA ASP A 262 2.96 -9.45 -8.66
C ASP A 262 1.63 -9.32 -7.88
N LEU A 263 0.50 -9.06 -8.55
CA LEU A 263 -0.84 -9.12 -7.97
C LEU A 263 -1.56 -10.46 -8.20
N ASP A 264 -0.95 -11.42 -8.91
CA ASP A 264 -1.63 -12.68 -9.30
C ASP A 264 -2.14 -13.49 -8.12
N PHE A 265 -1.47 -13.40 -6.97
CA PHE A 265 -1.90 -14.06 -5.74
C PHE A 265 -3.29 -13.60 -5.28
N ILE A 266 -3.68 -12.35 -5.55
CA ILE A 266 -5.01 -11.83 -5.20
C ILE A 266 -6.07 -12.52 -6.06
N TRP A 267 -5.82 -12.63 -7.36
CA TRP A 267 -6.74 -13.28 -8.29
C TRP A 267 -6.90 -14.76 -7.98
N HIS A 268 -5.80 -15.41 -7.58
CA HIS A 268 -5.81 -16.79 -7.12
C HIS A 268 -6.71 -16.99 -5.87
N GLU A 269 -6.54 -16.16 -4.84
CA GLU A 269 -7.40 -16.19 -3.64
C GLU A 269 -8.87 -15.91 -3.96
N MET A 270 -9.12 -15.11 -4.99
CA MET A 270 -10.46 -14.84 -5.51
C MET A 270 -11.03 -15.97 -6.41
N ASN A 271 -10.23 -16.99 -6.73
CA ASN A 271 -10.56 -18.04 -7.71
C ASN A 271 -10.93 -17.48 -9.09
N LEU A 272 -10.25 -16.43 -9.54
CA LEU A 272 -10.42 -15.86 -10.86
C LEU A 272 -9.42 -16.47 -11.86
N PRO A 273 -9.76 -16.58 -13.15
CA PRO A 273 -8.82 -17.05 -14.16
C PRO A 273 -7.67 -16.05 -14.29
N VAL A 274 -6.44 -16.53 -14.10
CA VAL A 274 -5.23 -15.78 -14.48
C VAL A 274 -4.89 -16.23 -15.89
N GLU A 275 -5.47 -15.59 -16.91
CA GLU A 275 -4.97 -15.76 -18.27
C GLU A 275 -3.61 -15.05 -18.37
N GLU A 276 -2.59 -15.75 -18.88
CA GLU A 276 -1.28 -15.16 -19.20
C GLU A 276 -1.50 -14.08 -20.29
N ASN A 277 -1.64 -12.81 -19.88
CA ASN A 277 -1.73 -11.64 -20.78
C ASN A 277 -0.34 -11.21 -21.26
#